data_AF-F7A6H8-F1
#
_entry.id   AF-F7A6H8-F1
#
_cell.length_a   1.000
_cell.length_b   1.000
_cell.length_c   1.000
_cell.angle_alpha   90.00
_cell.angle_beta   90.00
_cell.angle_gamma   90.00
#
_symmetry.space_group_name_H-M   'P 1'
#
loop_
_entity.id
_entity.type
_entity.pdbx_description
1 polymer ?
#
loop_
_entity_poly.entity_id
_entity_poly.type
_entity_poly.pdbx_seq_one_letter_code
_entity_poly.pdbx_strand_id
1 'polypeptide(L)'
;MPHVLVSLPDELLVGIFKFLDVVSLAQVCLVCRKLNAIASCNAVWLPRNEKVLNKTLLPGNSVKEQCRLSKKWTKGLGYCLKLQGYPRSFMPWIEISHQKLYITQGDTVQKYLLKNEVNSSNCQLKRMGRSVIKHEGMFTPRHGDDVYQFRVHNNVLVCGGWNGYLSWTDLNSGKTRIKTKSHESDVHAVDFRDNVIVSGSRKEDLKIWRFNDDFTNVSECSSTNAMDRVLSLRINPKFSSFVSGTSGIR
;
A
#
# COMPACT_ATOMS: atom_id res chain seq x y z
N MET A 1 35.57 -5.27 40.56
CA MET A 1 34.44 -6.20 40.77
C MET A 1 33.84 -6.53 39.40
N PRO A 2 34.09 -7.71 38.80
CA PRO A 2 33.43 -8.04 37.55
C PRO A 2 31.93 -8.18 37.83
N HIS A 3 31.10 -7.41 37.12
CA HIS A 3 29.65 -7.45 37.29
C HIS A 3 29.15 -8.87 36.98
N VAL A 4 28.62 -9.55 38.01
CA VAL A 4 28.16 -10.96 37.99
C VAL A 4 27.26 -11.30 36.80
N LEU A 5 26.48 -10.33 36.32
CA LEU A 5 25.61 -10.51 35.16
C LEU A 5 26.36 -10.63 33.83
N VAL A 6 27.50 -9.97 33.66
CA VAL A 6 28.25 -9.98 32.37
C VAL A 6 29.00 -11.31 32.18
N SER A 7 29.36 -11.97 33.28
CA SER A 7 30.00 -13.28 33.31
C SER A 7 29.04 -14.46 33.05
N LEU A 8 27.72 -14.24 33.04
CA LEU A 8 26.77 -15.31 32.75
C LEU A 8 26.81 -15.72 31.26
N PRO A 9 26.50 -16.99 30.95
CA PRO A 9 26.22 -17.45 29.60
C PRO A 9 25.05 -16.68 28.97
N ASP A 10 25.14 -16.46 27.66
CA ASP A 10 24.18 -15.65 26.91
C ASP A 10 22.75 -16.23 26.94
N GLU A 11 22.62 -17.56 27.01
CA GLU A 11 21.33 -18.26 27.09
C GLU A 11 20.56 -17.92 28.38
N LEU A 12 21.26 -17.87 29.51
CA LEU A 12 20.66 -17.51 30.79
C LEU A 12 20.24 -16.04 30.79
N LEU A 13 21.04 -15.16 30.17
CA LEU A 13 20.70 -13.75 30.02
C LEU A 13 19.44 -13.56 29.16
N VAL A 14 19.29 -14.31 28.06
CA VAL A 14 18.04 -14.32 27.27
C VAL A 14 16.85 -14.78 28.10
N GLY A 15 17.03 -15.84 28.90
CA GLY A 15 16.00 -16.34 29.82
C GLY A 15 15.54 -15.28 30.82
N ILE A 16 16.48 -14.58 31.46
CA ILE A 16 16.19 -13.49 32.40
C ILE A 16 15.49 -12.32 31.69
N PHE A 17 15.99 -11.91 30.52
CA PHE A 17 15.45 -10.78 29.76
C PHE A 17 14.03 -11.00 29.22
N LYS A 18 13.58 -12.25 29.11
CA LYS A 18 12.17 -12.55 28.77
C LYS A 18 11.19 -12.10 29.85
N PHE A 19 11.60 -12.01 31.12
CA PHE A 19 10.73 -11.58 32.22
C PHE A 19 10.69 -10.06 32.44
N LEU A 20 11.66 -9.31 31.92
CA LEU A 20 11.73 -7.87 32.09
C LEU A 20 10.61 -7.13 31.32
N ASP A 21 10.21 -5.95 31.76
CA ASP A 21 9.32 -5.10 30.99
C ASP A 21 10.11 -4.33 29.91
N VAL A 22 9.39 -3.63 29.01
CA VAL A 22 10.04 -2.93 27.89
C VAL A 22 10.88 -1.73 28.35
N VAL A 23 10.52 -1.08 29.46
CA VAL A 23 11.30 0.04 29.99
C VAL A 23 12.60 -0.47 30.60
N SER A 24 12.53 -1.51 31.44
CA SER A 24 13.75 -2.11 32.00
C SER A 24 14.66 -2.69 30.93
N LEU A 25 14.12 -3.33 29.89
CA LEU A 25 14.93 -3.79 28.76
C LEU A 25 15.65 -2.65 28.03
N ALA A 26 15.00 -1.49 27.88
CA ALA A 26 15.64 -0.32 27.29
C ALA A 26 16.79 0.19 28.17
N GLN A 27 16.63 0.18 29.49
CA GLN A 27 17.70 0.54 30.42
C GLN A 27 18.87 -0.45 30.37
N VAL A 28 18.61 -1.76 30.33
CA VAL A 28 19.64 -2.80 30.18
C VAL A 28 20.46 -2.62 28.90
N CYS A 29 19.84 -2.17 27.80
CA CYS A 29 20.55 -1.87 26.56
C CYS A 29 21.57 -0.72 26.69
N LEU A 30 21.43 0.17 27.68
CA LEU A 30 22.32 1.30 27.89
C LEU A 30 23.54 0.96 28.76
N VAL A 31 23.52 -0.18 29.46
CA VAL A 31 24.57 -0.55 30.43
C VAL A 31 25.87 -0.94 29.74
N CYS A 32 25.84 -1.85 28.77
CA CYS A 32 27.03 -2.26 28.03
C CYS A 32 26.71 -2.83 26.64
N ARG A 33 27.73 -2.93 25.77
CA ARG A 33 27.58 -3.44 24.40
C ARG A 33 27.10 -4.90 24.34
N LYS A 34 27.60 -5.76 25.24
CA LYS A 34 27.20 -7.18 25.32
C LYS A 34 25.71 -7.31 25.68
N LEU A 35 25.27 -6.64 26.75
CA LEU A 35 23.87 -6.69 27.17
C LEU A 35 22.94 -6.05 26.14
N ASN A 36 23.38 -5.00 25.44
CA ASN A 36 22.63 -4.42 24.31
C ASN A 36 22.43 -5.42 23.17
N ALA A 37 23.48 -6.17 22.79
CA ALA A 37 23.39 -7.18 21.74
C ALA A 37 22.39 -8.29 22.12
N ILE A 38 22.46 -8.79 23.35
CA ILE A 38 21.59 -9.86 23.85
C ILE A 38 20.14 -9.36 24.02
N ALA A 39 19.94 -8.18 24.64
CA ALA A 39 18.62 -7.59 24.83
C ALA A 39 17.95 -7.18 23.51
N SER A 40 18.73 -6.95 22.45
CA SER A 40 18.21 -6.66 21.11
C SER A 40 17.96 -7.92 20.26
N CYS A 41 18.32 -9.10 20.76
CA CYS A 41 18.14 -10.37 20.05
C CYS A 41 16.65 -10.70 19.86
N ASN A 42 16.31 -11.26 18.68
CA ASN A 42 14.94 -11.66 18.36
C ASN A 42 14.34 -12.63 19.39
N ALA A 43 15.14 -13.52 19.98
CA ALA A 43 14.69 -14.49 20.98
C ALA A 43 14.03 -13.84 22.23
N VAL A 44 14.45 -12.63 22.61
CA VAL A 44 13.85 -11.87 23.72
C VAL A 44 12.52 -11.25 23.30
N TRP A 45 12.40 -10.78 22.05
CA TRP A 45 11.23 -10.04 21.58
C TRP A 45 10.14 -10.93 20.97
N LEU A 46 10.45 -12.16 20.54
CA LEU A 46 9.48 -13.08 19.92
C LEU A 46 8.21 -13.32 20.77
N PRO A 47 8.31 -13.69 22.06
CA PRO A 47 7.11 -13.91 22.90
C PRO A 47 6.25 -12.65 23.07
N ARG A 48 6.87 -11.47 22.96
CA ARG A 48 6.18 -10.18 23.04
C ARG A 48 5.51 -9.83 21.70
N ASN A 49 6.13 -10.22 20.59
CA ASN A 49 5.60 -9.99 19.26
C ASN A 49 4.36 -10.84 18.96
N GLU A 50 4.32 -12.08 19.46
CA GLU A 50 3.14 -12.97 19.30
C GLU A 50 1.85 -12.36 19.86
N LYS A 51 1.95 -11.50 20.88
CA LYS A 51 0.80 -10.79 21.47
C LYS A 51 0.39 -9.55 20.68
N VAL A 52 1.22 -9.10 19.74
CA VAL A 52 1.15 -7.75 19.15
C VAL A 52 0.93 -7.80 17.63
N LEU A 53 1.54 -8.77 16.95
CA LEU A 53 1.36 -9.04 15.52
C LEU A 53 0.76 -10.45 15.35
N ASN A 54 -0.15 -10.62 14.38
CA ASN A 54 -0.80 -11.89 14.05
C ASN A 54 0.18 -12.93 13.48
N LYS A 55 1.15 -13.39 14.27
CA LYS A 55 2.16 -14.45 14.04
C LYS A 55 3.06 -14.31 12.81
N THR A 56 2.78 -13.40 11.87
CA THR A 56 3.58 -13.19 10.67
C THR A 56 4.72 -12.22 10.97
N LEU A 57 5.94 -12.76 11.02
CA LEU A 57 7.15 -11.94 11.05
C LEU A 57 7.28 -11.20 9.71
N LEU A 58 7.37 -9.87 9.76
CA LEU A 58 7.64 -9.07 8.57
C LEU A 58 9.11 -9.29 8.15
N PRO A 59 9.39 -9.77 6.93
CA PRO A 59 10.75 -9.96 6.45
C PRO A 59 11.49 -8.61 6.37
N GLY A 60 12.76 -8.60 6.75
CA GLY A 60 13.63 -7.42 6.67
C GLY A 60 13.69 -6.53 7.92
N ASN A 61 12.74 -6.66 8.86
CA ASN A 61 12.75 -5.89 10.12
C ASN A 61 12.99 -6.80 11.33
N SER A 62 13.83 -6.37 12.28
CA SER A 62 14.03 -7.08 13.54
C SER A 62 12.74 -7.12 14.37
N VAL A 63 12.58 -8.15 15.20
CA VAL A 63 11.37 -8.33 16.02
C VAL A 63 11.19 -7.16 17.00
N LYS A 64 12.31 -6.63 17.52
CA LYS A 64 12.34 -5.43 18.35
C LYS A 64 11.72 -4.21 17.62
N GLU A 65 12.10 -4.00 16.36
CA GLU A 65 11.56 -2.91 15.55
C GLU A 65 10.08 -3.09 15.22
N GLN A 66 9.65 -4.33 14.96
CA GLN A 66 8.24 -4.66 14.76
C GLN A 66 7.38 -4.31 15.99
N CYS A 67 7.82 -4.72 17.19
CA CYS A 67 7.14 -4.34 18.44
C CYS A 67 7.15 -2.83 18.68
N ARG A 68 8.25 -2.14 18.36
CA ARG A 68 8.35 -0.68 18.46
C ARG A 68 7.36 0.03 17.54
N LEU A 69 7.27 -0.42 16.28
CA LEU A 69 6.32 0.13 15.31
C LEU A 69 4.89 -0.08 15.77
N SER A 70 4.50 -1.29 16.19
CA SER A 70 3.13 -1.53 16.65
C SER A 70 2.74 -0.63 17.84
N LYS A 71 3.64 -0.45 18.82
CA LYS A 71 3.40 0.51 19.92
C LYS A 71 3.25 1.96 19.45
N LYS A 72 3.89 2.36 18.36
CA LYS A 72 3.68 3.68 17.76
C LYS A 72 2.30 3.77 17.11
N TRP A 73 1.88 2.73 16.39
CA TRP A 73 0.55 2.64 15.78
C TRP A 73 -0.56 2.71 16.82
N THR A 74 -0.47 1.99 17.94
CA THR A 74 -1.48 2.04 19.01
C THR A 74 -1.60 3.40 19.68
N LYS A 75 -0.51 4.18 19.68
CA LYS A 75 -0.48 5.54 20.24
C LYS A 75 -0.76 6.63 19.19
N GLY A 76 -0.98 6.28 17.92
CA GLY A 76 -1.14 7.25 16.84
C GLY A 76 0.13 8.08 16.56
N LEU A 77 1.31 7.61 16.97
CA LEU A 77 2.57 8.32 16.77
C LEU A 77 3.12 8.07 15.37
N GLY A 78 2.73 8.93 14.43
CA GLY A 78 3.14 8.87 13.02
C GLY A 78 3.92 10.10 12.55
N TYR A 79 4.45 10.01 11.34
CA TYR A 79 4.95 11.17 10.60
C TYR A 79 3.89 11.57 9.57
N CYS A 80 3.63 12.87 9.45
CA CYS A 80 2.80 13.42 8.39
C CYS A 80 3.73 14.08 7.36
N LEU A 81 3.67 13.61 6.11
CA LEU A 81 4.37 14.22 4.99
C LEU A 81 3.33 14.87 4.08
N LYS A 82 3.41 16.19 3.91
CA LYS A 82 2.62 16.91 2.93
C LYS A 82 3.31 16.81 1.57
N LEU A 83 2.76 16.01 0.68
CA LEU A 83 3.27 15.81 -0.68
C LEU A 83 3.00 17.02 -1.56
N GLN A 84 1.73 17.40 -1.66
CA GLN A 84 1.30 18.48 -2.53
C GLN A 84 -0.01 19.09 -1.99
N GLY A 85 -0.21 20.39 -2.20
CA GLY A 85 -1.48 21.06 -1.97
C GLY A 85 -2.06 21.47 -3.33
N TYR A 86 -3.35 21.24 -3.53
CA TYR A 86 -4.04 21.60 -4.76
C TYR A 86 -5.05 22.72 -4.49
N PRO A 87 -5.20 23.69 -5.40
CA PRO A 87 -6.15 24.80 -5.24
C PRO A 87 -7.61 24.40 -5.52
N ARG A 88 -7.86 23.18 -6.01
CA ARG A 88 -9.20 22.67 -6.33
C ARG A 88 -9.59 21.55 -5.38
N SER A 89 -10.87 21.48 -5.02
CA SER A 89 -11.44 20.38 -4.25
C SER A 89 -11.55 19.14 -5.13
N PHE A 90 -10.43 18.44 -5.28
CA PHE A 90 -10.38 17.13 -5.91
C PHE A 90 -10.13 16.10 -4.83
N MET A 91 -10.90 15.01 -4.82
CA MET A 91 -10.64 13.88 -3.94
C MET A 91 -9.73 12.91 -4.68
N PRO A 92 -8.42 12.90 -4.41
CA PRO A 92 -7.49 12.07 -5.17
C PRO A 92 -7.66 10.60 -4.79
N TRP A 93 -7.58 9.74 -5.79
CA TRP A 93 -7.29 8.34 -5.62
C TRP A 93 -5.79 8.12 -5.40
N ILE A 94 -5.45 7.17 -4.54
CA ILE A 94 -4.07 6.87 -4.14
C ILE A 94 -3.85 5.37 -4.10
N GLU A 95 -2.69 4.93 -4.59
CA GLU A 95 -2.31 3.52 -4.57
C GLU A 95 -0.80 3.36 -4.43
N ILE A 96 -0.39 2.38 -3.63
CA ILE A 96 1.02 2.02 -3.46
C ILE A 96 1.22 0.63 -4.06
N SER A 97 2.12 0.52 -5.02
CA SER A 97 2.47 -0.73 -5.69
C SER A 97 3.97 -0.79 -5.95
N HIS A 98 4.64 -1.88 -5.56
CA HIS A 98 6.09 -2.10 -5.76
C HIS A 98 6.99 -0.88 -5.44
N GLN A 99 6.88 -0.31 -4.24
CA GLN A 99 7.64 0.89 -3.79
C GLN A 99 7.40 2.15 -4.63
N LYS A 100 6.34 2.18 -5.43
CA LYS A 100 5.89 3.36 -6.16
C LYS A 100 4.54 3.79 -5.62
N LEU A 101 4.38 5.09 -5.50
CA LEU A 101 3.17 5.77 -5.06
C LEU A 101 2.53 6.43 -6.28
N TYR A 102 1.28 6.10 -6.53
CA TYR A 102 0.48 6.65 -7.61
C TYR A 102 -0.61 7.52 -7.00
N ILE A 103 -0.78 8.74 -7.54
CA ILE A 103 -1.76 9.71 -7.07
C ILE A 103 -2.45 10.33 -8.29
N THR A 104 -3.77 10.41 -8.29
CA THR A 104 -4.50 11.18 -9.31
C THR A 104 -4.45 12.68 -9.02
N GLN A 105 -4.30 13.46 -10.08
CA GLN A 105 -4.49 14.91 -10.10
C GLN A 105 -5.34 15.26 -11.33
N GLY A 106 -6.66 15.35 -11.16
CA GLY A 106 -7.60 15.64 -12.24
C GLY A 106 -7.57 14.56 -13.32
N ASP A 107 -7.17 14.92 -14.54
CA ASP A 107 -7.03 14.05 -15.70
C ASP A 107 -5.69 13.28 -15.74
N THR A 108 -4.81 13.47 -14.75
CA THR A 108 -3.48 12.87 -14.72
C THR A 108 -3.26 11.93 -13.53
N VAL A 109 -2.41 10.92 -13.71
CA VAL A 109 -1.92 10.03 -12.65
C VAL A 109 -0.43 10.26 -12.50
N GLN A 110 -0.03 10.82 -11.36
CA GLN A 110 1.36 11.06 -11.00
C GLN A 110 1.98 9.83 -10.34
N LYS A 111 3.24 9.58 -10.67
CA LYS A 111 4.02 8.45 -10.19
C LYS A 111 5.24 8.96 -9.41
N TYR A 112 5.36 8.48 -8.19
CA TYR A 112 6.45 8.78 -7.28
C TYR A 112 7.18 7.51 -6.84
N LEU A 113 8.50 7.57 -6.78
CA LEU A 113 9.33 6.54 -6.17
C LEU A 113 9.43 6.77 -4.67
N LEU A 114 9.13 5.73 -3.89
CA LEU A 114 9.37 5.69 -2.46
C LEU A 114 10.78 5.17 -2.23
N LYS A 115 11.71 6.06 -1.86
CA LYS A 115 13.07 5.66 -1.51
C LYS A 115 13.07 5.04 -0.12
N ASN A 116 13.52 3.80 -0.03
CA ASN A 116 13.84 3.18 1.25
C ASN A 116 15.24 3.66 1.69
N GLU A 117 15.32 4.61 2.61
CA GLU A 117 16.57 4.86 3.34
C GLU A 117 16.75 3.81 4.44
N VAL A 118 16.98 2.55 4.04
CA VAL A 118 17.47 1.51 4.94
C VAL A 118 18.94 1.31 4.65
N ASN A 119 19.80 2.03 5.39
CA ASN A 119 21.21 1.68 5.45
C ASN A 119 21.32 0.32 6.15
N SER A 120 21.62 -0.73 5.38
CA SER A 120 21.83 -2.10 5.90
C SER A 120 23.00 -2.20 6.91
N SER A 121 23.79 -1.14 7.09
CA SER A 121 24.93 -1.09 8.02
C SER A 121 24.70 -0.30 9.30
N ASN A 122 23.57 0.42 9.45
CA ASN A 122 23.25 1.10 10.69
C ASN A 122 21.72 1.13 10.85
N CYS A 123 21.20 0.40 11.84
CA CYS A 123 19.79 0.38 12.26
C CYS A 123 19.32 1.73 12.87
N GLN A 124 19.78 2.85 12.32
CA GLN A 124 19.30 4.18 12.64
C GLN A 124 18.52 4.68 11.43
N LEU A 125 17.20 4.61 11.52
CA LEU A 125 16.30 5.31 10.60
C LEU A 125 16.68 6.79 10.63
N LYS A 126 17.27 7.32 9.55
CA LYS A 126 17.43 8.78 9.41
C LYS A 126 16.05 9.43 9.55
N ARG A 127 16.00 10.60 10.20
CA ARG A 127 14.79 11.44 10.25
C ARG A 127 14.25 11.58 8.83
N MET A 128 13.02 11.11 8.61
CA MET A 128 12.32 11.14 7.34
C MET A 128 12.18 12.60 6.86
N GLY A 129 13.06 13.04 5.95
CA GLY A 129 13.00 14.35 5.30
C GLY A 129 12.24 14.31 3.97
N ARG A 130 12.06 15.47 3.31
CA ARG A 130 11.45 15.62 1.97
C ARG A 130 12.11 14.74 0.87
N SER A 131 13.28 14.16 1.13
CA SER A 131 14.06 13.32 0.21
C SER A 131 13.53 11.88 0.05
N VAL A 132 12.50 11.47 0.79
CA VAL A 132 11.97 10.08 0.76
C VAL A 132 11.18 9.79 -0.51
N ILE A 133 10.63 10.81 -1.17
CA ILE A 133 9.71 10.63 -2.31
C ILE A 133 10.24 11.41 -3.49
N LYS A 134 10.49 10.72 -4.62
CA LYS A 134 10.99 11.33 -5.87
C LYS A 134 9.92 11.22 -6.94
N HIS A 135 9.55 12.33 -7.56
CA HIS A 135 8.66 12.31 -8.73
C HIS A 135 9.37 11.60 -9.90
N GLU A 136 8.77 10.54 -10.44
CA GLU A 136 9.30 9.79 -11.59
C GLU A 136 8.63 10.15 -12.91
N GLY A 137 7.32 10.44 -12.89
CA GLY A 137 6.60 10.73 -14.13
C GLY A 137 5.10 10.88 -13.93
N MET A 138 4.41 11.11 -15.04
CA MET A 138 2.97 11.35 -15.10
C MET A 138 2.38 10.61 -16.28
N PHE A 139 1.18 10.07 -16.10
CA PHE A 139 0.39 9.46 -17.17
C PHE A 139 -0.91 10.24 -17.32
N THR A 140 -1.25 10.60 -18.54
CA THR A 140 -2.53 11.25 -18.85
C THR A 140 -3.35 10.28 -19.69
N PRO A 141 -4.30 9.56 -19.08
CA PRO A 141 -5.22 8.68 -19.78
C PRO A 141 -5.88 9.38 -20.97
N ARG A 142 -6.49 10.54 -20.70
CA ARG A 142 -7.22 11.32 -21.68
C ARG A 142 -7.29 12.76 -21.20
N HIS A 143 -6.87 13.69 -22.05
CA HIS A 143 -6.88 15.11 -21.71
C HIS A 143 -8.29 15.64 -21.47
N GLY A 144 -8.46 16.34 -20.36
CA GLY A 144 -9.72 17.03 -20.02
C GLY A 144 -10.79 16.15 -19.39
N ASP A 145 -10.59 14.84 -19.28
CA ASP A 145 -11.51 13.94 -18.59
C ASP A 145 -10.90 13.44 -17.28
N ASP A 146 -11.47 13.89 -16.16
CA ASP A 146 -10.99 13.54 -14.82
C ASP A 146 -10.98 12.02 -14.57
N VAL A 147 -9.95 11.55 -13.88
CA VAL A 147 -9.83 10.17 -13.42
C VAL A 147 -10.51 10.03 -12.06
N TYR A 148 -11.53 9.18 -11.95
CA TYR A 148 -12.21 8.93 -10.68
C TYR A 148 -11.57 7.79 -9.89
N GLN A 149 -11.19 6.71 -10.57
CA GLN A 149 -10.51 5.58 -9.93
C GLN A 149 -9.50 4.96 -10.88
N PHE A 150 -8.37 4.52 -10.31
CA PHE A 150 -7.39 3.72 -11.03
C PHE A 150 -6.89 2.56 -10.18
N ARG A 151 -6.33 1.56 -10.86
CA ARG A 151 -5.71 0.38 -10.28
C ARG A 151 -4.40 0.02 -10.97
N VAL A 152 -3.38 -0.36 -10.20
CA VAL A 152 -2.06 -0.76 -10.71
C VAL A 152 -1.78 -2.21 -10.35
N HIS A 153 -1.67 -3.06 -11.37
CA HIS A 153 -1.33 -4.47 -11.19
C HIS A 153 -0.43 -4.96 -12.33
N ASN A 154 0.60 -5.76 -12.01
CA ASN A 154 1.54 -6.33 -13.00
C ASN A 154 2.09 -5.30 -14.01
N ASN A 155 2.50 -4.12 -13.54
CA ASN A 155 2.95 -3.00 -14.38
C ASN A 155 1.93 -2.47 -15.41
N VAL A 156 0.65 -2.79 -15.25
CA VAL A 156 -0.45 -2.19 -16.01
C VAL A 156 -1.24 -1.27 -15.09
N LEU A 157 -1.45 -0.04 -15.53
CA LEU A 157 -2.31 0.94 -14.89
C LEU A 157 -3.64 0.96 -15.64
N VAL A 158 -4.75 0.65 -14.96
CA VAL A 158 -6.11 0.77 -15.51
C VAL A 158 -6.82 1.92 -14.83
N CYS A 159 -7.45 2.80 -15.59
CA CYS A 159 -8.18 3.95 -15.08
C CYS A 159 -9.60 4.00 -15.65
N GLY A 160 -10.54 4.50 -14.85
CA GLY A 160 -11.87 4.90 -15.26
C GLY A 160 -12.14 6.34 -14.81
N GLY A 161 -12.90 7.07 -15.61
CA GLY A 161 -13.12 8.49 -15.39
C GLY A 161 -14.41 9.04 -15.95
N TRP A 162 -14.42 10.36 -16.10
CA TRP A 162 -15.52 11.13 -16.68
C TRP A 162 -15.79 10.67 -18.12
N ASN A 163 -17.05 10.71 -18.58
CA ASN A 163 -17.46 10.36 -19.94
C ASN A 163 -17.34 8.87 -20.27
N GLY A 164 -17.34 8.00 -19.25
CA GLY A 164 -17.50 6.57 -19.45
C GLY A 164 -16.32 5.89 -20.16
N TYR A 165 -15.13 6.49 -20.13
CA TYR A 165 -13.95 5.85 -20.70
C TYR A 165 -13.31 4.85 -19.73
N LEU A 166 -12.69 3.83 -20.30
CA LEU A 166 -11.72 2.99 -19.64
C LEU A 166 -10.40 3.12 -20.39
N SER A 167 -9.31 3.34 -19.67
CA SER A 167 -7.97 3.41 -20.24
C SER A 167 -7.05 2.41 -19.55
N TRP A 168 -6.07 1.92 -20.26
CA TRP A 168 -5.01 1.13 -19.68
C TRP A 168 -3.66 1.55 -20.25
N THR A 169 -2.66 1.65 -19.39
CA THR A 169 -1.32 2.09 -19.71
C THR A 169 -0.34 1.03 -19.26
N ASP A 170 0.48 0.54 -20.18
CA ASP A 170 1.65 -0.25 -19.83
C ASP A 170 2.70 0.68 -19.21
N LEU A 171 3.03 0.46 -17.94
CA LEU A 171 3.96 1.28 -17.17
C LEU A 171 5.43 1.08 -17.58
N ASN A 172 5.76 0.01 -18.32
CA ASN A 172 7.10 -0.22 -18.86
C ASN A 172 7.31 0.57 -20.15
N SER A 173 6.39 0.47 -21.10
CA SER A 173 6.49 1.17 -22.40
C SER A 173 5.94 2.59 -22.38
N GLY A 174 5.12 2.95 -21.38
CA GLY A 174 4.40 4.22 -21.30
C GLY A 174 3.25 4.34 -22.32
N LYS A 175 2.91 3.26 -23.04
CA LYS A 175 1.85 3.29 -24.05
C LYS A 175 0.48 3.21 -23.39
N THR A 176 -0.31 4.28 -23.57
CA THR A 176 -1.71 4.36 -23.12
C THR A 176 -2.66 3.97 -24.24
N ARG A 177 -3.66 3.17 -23.91
CA ARG A 177 -4.78 2.78 -24.78
C ARG A 177 -6.08 3.17 -24.09
N ILE A 178 -7.08 3.53 -24.89
CA ILE A 178 -8.34 4.10 -24.39
C ILE A 178 -9.52 3.49 -25.13
N LYS A 179 -10.56 3.11 -24.38
CA LYS A 179 -11.88 2.73 -24.88
C LYS A 179 -12.88 3.80 -24.47
N THR A 180 -13.27 4.63 -25.43
CA THR A 180 -14.00 5.89 -25.23
C THR A 180 -15.52 5.76 -25.09
N LYS A 181 -16.07 4.55 -25.22
CA LYS A 181 -17.50 4.22 -25.05
C LYS A 181 -17.66 2.91 -24.28
N SER A 182 -16.99 2.81 -23.13
CA SER A 182 -17.12 1.60 -22.30
C SER A 182 -18.42 1.60 -21.51
N HIS A 183 -18.81 2.78 -21.02
CA HIS A 183 -20.04 3.05 -20.29
C HIS A 183 -20.74 4.28 -20.88
N GLU A 184 -22.06 4.37 -20.68
CA GLU A 184 -22.84 5.55 -21.10
C GLU A 184 -22.62 6.77 -20.18
N SER A 185 -22.10 6.53 -18.98
CA SER A 185 -21.88 7.55 -17.95
C SER A 185 -20.57 7.28 -17.21
N ASP A 186 -20.28 8.17 -16.27
CA ASP A 186 -19.06 8.21 -15.47
C ASP A 186 -18.72 6.86 -14.85
N VAL A 187 -17.45 6.46 -14.96
CA VAL A 187 -16.94 5.25 -14.32
C VAL A 187 -16.40 5.62 -12.95
N HIS A 188 -17.21 5.44 -11.91
CA HIS A 188 -16.82 5.77 -10.54
C HIS A 188 -15.95 4.70 -9.90
N ALA A 189 -16.12 3.44 -10.31
CA ALA A 189 -15.39 2.33 -9.73
C ALA A 189 -14.73 1.45 -10.80
N VAL A 190 -13.46 1.12 -10.59
CA VAL A 190 -12.68 0.21 -11.43
C VAL A 190 -11.82 -0.68 -10.53
N ASP A 191 -11.81 -1.96 -10.83
CA ASP A 191 -10.80 -2.87 -10.33
C ASP A 191 -10.26 -3.77 -11.43
N PHE A 192 -8.99 -4.13 -11.32
CA PHE A 192 -8.27 -4.89 -12.33
C PHE A 192 -7.38 -5.94 -11.67
N ARG A 193 -7.48 -7.17 -12.16
CA ARG A 193 -6.62 -8.27 -11.74
C ARG A 193 -6.39 -9.22 -12.91
N ASP A 194 -5.15 -9.67 -13.07
CA ASP A 194 -4.72 -10.60 -14.11
C ASP A 194 -5.12 -10.11 -15.53
N ASN A 195 -6.16 -10.69 -16.13
CA ASN A 195 -6.70 -10.28 -17.43
C ASN A 195 -8.15 -9.77 -17.36
N VAL A 196 -8.72 -9.59 -16.16
CA VAL A 196 -10.11 -9.19 -15.95
C VAL A 196 -10.18 -7.80 -15.34
N ILE A 197 -10.96 -6.93 -15.98
CA ILE A 197 -11.32 -5.62 -15.47
C ILE A 197 -12.79 -5.67 -15.07
N VAL A 198 -13.12 -5.18 -13.88
CA VAL A 198 -14.50 -4.91 -13.50
C VAL A 198 -14.65 -3.41 -13.31
N SER A 199 -15.72 -2.87 -13.86
CA SER A 199 -16.00 -1.43 -13.87
C SER A 199 -17.44 -1.18 -13.51
N GLY A 200 -17.68 -0.14 -12.72
CA GLY A 200 -19.00 0.30 -12.26
C GLY A 200 -19.27 1.74 -12.65
N SER A 201 -20.46 1.97 -13.19
CA SER A 201 -20.91 3.27 -13.66
C SER A 201 -21.84 3.96 -12.67
N ARG A 202 -21.98 5.27 -12.86
CA ARG A 202 -23.05 6.08 -12.29
C ARG A 202 -24.44 5.65 -12.74
N LYS A 203 -24.61 5.05 -13.92
CA LYS A 203 -25.92 4.58 -14.41
C LYS A 203 -26.20 3.12 -14.06
N GLU A 204 -25.80 2.68 -12.86
CA GLU A 204 -26.14 1.35 -12.33
C GLU A 204 -25.49 0.17 -13.07
N ASP A 205 -24.77 0.43 -14.17
CA ASP A 205 -24.11 -0.61 -14.94
C ASP A 205 -22.83 -1.11 -14.27
N LEU A 206 -22.76 -2.43 -14.08
CA LEU A 206 -21.53 -3.16 -13.86
C LEU A 206 -21.14 -3.87 -15.15
N LYS A 207 -19.89 -3.68 -15.57
CA LYS A 207 -19.34 -4.37 -16.74
C LYS A 207 -18.05 -5.08 -16.39
N ILE A 208 -17.99 -6.33 -16.84
CA ILE A 208 -16.80 -7.17 -16.77
C ILE A 208 -16.18 -7.19 -18.15
N TRP A 209 -14.88 -6.93 -18.18
CA TRP A 209 -14.09 -6.92 -19.39
C TRP A 209 -12.92 -7.87 -19.28
N ARG A 210 -12.48 -8.39 -20.42
CA ARG A 210 -11.29 -9.23 -20.52
C ARG A 210 -10.30 -8.62 -21.50
N PHE A 211 -9.03 -8.57 -21.09
CA PHE A 211 -7.93 -8.25 -21.98
C PHE A 211 -7.72 -9.38 -23.00
N ASN A 212 -7.43 -8.99 -24.25
CA ASN A 212 -6.86 -9.93 -25.21
C ASN A 212 -5.44 -10.33 -24.76
N ASP A 213 -4.93 -11.45 -25.28
CA ASP A 213 -3.61 -12.00 -24.89
C ASP A 213 -2.47 -10.98 -25.00
N ASP A 214 -2.54 -10.09 -26.00
CA ASP A 214 -1.54 -9.04 -26.24
C ASP A 214 -1.75 -7.74 -25.41
N PHE A 215 -2.75 -7.69 -24.52
CA PHE A 215 -3.19 -6.49 -23.78
C PHE A 215 -3.48 -5.28 -24.69
N THR A 216 -3.76 -5.55 -25.97
CA THR A 216 -3.95 -4.52 -27.00
C THR A 216 -5.35 -3.95 -27.01
N ASN A 217 -6.32 -4.76 -26.62
CA ASN A 217 -7.73 -4.43 -26.60
C ASN A 217 -8.42 -5.13 -25.43
N VAL A 218 -9.62 -4.64 -25.12
CA VAL A 218 -10.47 -5.09 -24.02
C VAL A 218 -11.85 -5.39 -24.59
N SER A 219 -12.32 -6.63 -24.41
CA SER A 219 -13.64 -7.10 -24.84
C SER A 219 -14.62 -7.16 -23.66
N GLU A 220 -15.89 -6.82 -23.90
CA GLU A 220 -16.94 -6.95 -22.88
C GLU A 220 -17.30 -8.43 -22.74
N CYS A 221 -17.25 -8.97 -21.54
CA CYS A 221 -17.62 -10.36 -21.25
C CYS A 221 -19.06 -10.45 -20.76
N SER A 222 -19.45 -9.56 -19.86
CA SER A 222 -20.80 -9.53 -19.30
C SER A 222 -21.11 -8.15 -18.73
N SER A 223 -22.37 -7.75 -18.85
CA SER A 223 -22.92 -6.59 -18.18
C SER A 223 -24.05 -7.03 -17.26
N THR A 224 -24.10 -6.45 -16.07
CA THR A 224 -25.12 -6.70 -15.04
C THR A 224 -25.56 -5.38 -14.46
N ASN A 225 -26.85 -5.23 -14.18
CA ASN A 225 -27.37 -4.04 -13.50
C ASN A 225 -27.21 -4.19 -11.98
N ALA A 226 -26.57 -3.21 -11.34
CA ALA A 226 -26.37 -3.13 -9.89
C ALA A 226 -27.55 -2.52 -9.13
N MET A 227 -28.62 -2.16 -9.83
CA MET A 227 -29.87 -1.52 -9.37
C MET A 227 -29.73 -0.10 -8.81
N ASP A 228 -28.49 0.38 -8.66
CA ASP A 228 -28.15 1.71 -8.19
C ASP A 228 -26.69 2.04 -8.55
N ARG A 229 -26.31 3.30 -8.42
CA ARG A 229 -25.00 3.86 -8.76
C ARG A 229 -23.89 3.10 -8.04
N VAL A 230 -22.91 2.60 -8.80
CA VAL A 230 -21.77 1.88 -8.23
C VAL A 230 -20.72 2.89 -7.81
N LEU A 231 -20.37 2.92 -6.52
CA LEU A 231 -19.42 3.87 -5.94
C LEU A 231 -18.06 3.24 -5.66
N SER A 232 -18.02 1.95 -5.38
CA SER A 232 -16.78 1.24 -5.07
C SER A 232 -16.82 -0.20 -5.55
N LEU A 233 -15.66 -0.76 -5.88
CA LEU A 233 -15.57 -2.12 -6.39
C LEU A 233 -14.23 -2.74 -6.00
N ARG A 234 -14.24 -4.00 -5.56
CA ARG A 234 -13.03 -4.79 -5.30
C ARG A 234 -13.16 -6.23 -5.77
N ILE A 235 -12.19 -6.67 -6.58
CA ILE A 235 -12.01 -8.07 -6.95
C ILE A 235 -11.32 -8.78 -5.78
N ASN A 236 -11.84 -9.95 -5.43
CA ASN A 236 -11.22 -10.78 -4.43
C ASN A 236 -9.92 -11.37 -4.99
N PRO A 237 -8.78 -11.27 -4.27
CA PRO A 237 -7.51 -11.77 -4.78
C PRO A 237 -7.41 -13.30 -4.83
N LYS A 238 -8.26 -14.03 -4.08
CA LYS A 238 -8.22 -15.48 -3.95
C LYS A 238 -9.40 -16.19 -4.59
N PHE A 239 -10.57 -15.59 -4.50
CA PHE A 239 -11.80 -16.17 -5.05
C PHE A 239 -12.15 -15.49 -6.36
N SER A 240 -12.79 -16.23 -7.27
CA SER A 240 -13.33 -15.67 -8.53
C SER A 240 -14.62 -14.89 -8.27
N SER A 241 -14.53 -13.90 -7.38
CA SER A 241 -15.64 -13.06 -6.97
C SER A 241 -15.17 -11.62 -6.81
N PHE A 242 -16.10 -10.69 -6.91
CA PHE A 242 -15.87 -9.29 -6.61
C PHE A 242 -17.02 -8.77 -5.77
N VAL A 243 -16.78 -7.67 -5.07
CA VAL A 243 -17.77 -6.97 -4.26
C VAL A 243 -17.92 -5.56 -4.82
N SER A 244 -19.15 -5.14 -5.01
CA SER A 244 -19.52 -3.78 -5.40
C SER A 244 -20.28 -3.10 -4.26
N GLY A 245 -19.91 -1.85 -3.96
CA GLY A 245 -20.66 -0.98 -3.06
C GLY A 245 -21.49 0.02 -3.88
N THR A 246 -22.81 -0.01 -3.71
CA THR A 246 -23.75 0.92 -4.35
C THR A 246 -24.08 2.08 -3.42
N SER A 247 -24.76 3.12 -3.94
CA SER A 247 -25.20 4.28 -3.15
C SER A 247 -26.31 3.93 -2.14
N GLY A 248 -26.95 2.77 -2.29
CA GLY A 248 -28.13 2.39 -1.54
C GLY A 248 -29.39 2.92 -2.22
N ILE A 249 -30.35 2.02 -2.46
CA ILE A 249 -31.69 2.37 -2.92
C ILE A 249 -32.32 3.29 -1.87
N ARG A 250 -32.78 4.47 -2.30
CA ARG A 250 -33.58 5.36 -1.47
C ARG A 250 -35.00 4.84 -1.30
#